data_AF-A0A2T2XG06-F1
#
_entry.id   AF-A0A2T2XG06-F1
#
_cell.length_a   1.000
_cell.length_b   1.000
_cell.length_c   1.000
_cell.angle_alpha   90.00
_cell.angle_beta   90.00
_cell.angle_gamma   90.00
#
_symmetry.space_group_name_H-M   'P 1'
#
loop_
_entity.id
_entity.type
_entity.pdbx_description
1 polymer ?
#
loop_
_entity_poly.entity_id
_entity_poly.type
_entity_poly.pdbx_seq_one_letter_code
_entity_poly.pdbx_strand_id
1 'polypeptide(L)'
;MSEYKWEQTLTISADLLRNLEDFISHPSTRQQDIFAEQNFPVDSHHHLHWLIKHDLFEGVVLHLTLLDTEAYQFLAGYERALAKPEDALGDFDVSWQGEKYHLHVVSSTLS
;
A
#
# COMPACT_ATOMS: atom_id res chain seq x y z
N MET A 1 6.64 24.76 1.36
CA MET A 1 5.62 24.23 2.29
C MET A 1 5.07 22.98 1.63
N SER A 2 5.09 21.85 2.32
CA SER A 2 4.51 20.60 1.78
C SER A 2 3.01 20.79 1.59
N GLU A 3 2.47 20.34 0.47
CA GLU A 3 1.03 20.37 0.18
C GLU A 3 0.26 19.25 0.89
N TYR A 4 1.00 18.34 1.53
CA TYR A 4 0.48 17.16 2.19
C TYR A 4 0.36 17.39 3.70
N LYS A 5 -0.76 16.96 4.28
CA LYS A 5 -0.93 16.88 5.73
C LYS A 5 0.00 15.84 6.33
N TRP A 6 0.28 14.79 5.57
CA TRP A 6 1.16 13.70 5.96
C TRP A 6 1.87 13.15 4.73
N GLU A 7 3.15 12.89 4.86
CA GLU A 7 3.97 12.26 3.84
C GLU A 7 4.98 11.29 4.46
N GLN A 8 5.20 10.15 3.83
CA GLN A 8 6.17 9.15 4.28
C GLN A 8 6.78 8.39 3.10
N THR A 9 8.02 7.95 3.27
CA THR A 9 8.67 7.01 2.35
C THR A 9 8.67 5.60 2.94
N LEU A 10 8.14 4.64 2.18
CA LEU A 10 8.27 3.21 2.44
C LEU A 10 9.35 2.62 1.54
N THR A 11 10.41 2.08 2.13
CA THR A 11 11.42 1.32 1.39
C THR A 11 11.11 -0.17 1.48
N ILE A 12 10.84 -0.81 0.34
CA ILE A 12 10.68 -2.27 0.25
C ILE A 12 11.96 -2.93 -0.27
N SER A 13 12.28 -4.13 0.21
CA SER A 13 13.49 -4.83 -0.19
C SER A 13 13.38 -5.41 -1.59
N ALA A 14 14.52 -5.61 -2.25
CA ALA A 14 14.56 -6.36 -3.51
C ALA A 14 14.02 -7.79 -3.35
N ASP A 15 14.19 -8.40 -2.18
CA ASP A 15 13.67 -9.74 -1.87
C ASP A 15 12.14 -9.74 -1.82
N LEU A 16 11.54 -8.69 -1.25
CA LEU A 16 10.09 -8.54 -1.21
C LEU A 16 9.51 -8.39 -2.62
N LEU A 17 10.17 -7.64 -3.51
CA LEU A 17 9.77 -7.53 -4.91
C LEU A 17 9.84 -8.86 -5.66
N ARG A 18 10.90 -9.65 -5.45
CA ARG A 18 10.99 -11.00 -6.05
C ARG A 18 9.90 -11.93 -5.54
N ASN A 19 9.63 -11.91 -4.23
CA ASN A 19 8.56 -12.70 -3.65
C ASN A 19 7.18 -12.25 -4.13
N LEU A 20 7.01 -10.95 -4.43
CA LEU A 20 5.78 -10.42 -5.03
C LEU A 20 5.60 -10.93 -6.46
N GLU A 21 6.67 -11.10 -7.22
CA GLU A 21 6.63 -11.71 -8.56
C GLU A 21 6.05 -13.12 -8.51
N ASP A 22 6.53 -13.92 -7.56
CA ASP A 22 6.02 -15.27 -7.32
C ASP A 22 4.55 -15.24 -6.88
N PHE A 23 4.20 -14.32 -5.99
CA PHE A 23 2.82 -14.15 -5.52
C PHE A 23 1.86 -13.76 -6.67
N ILE A 24 2.29 -12.93 -7.61
CA ILE A 24 1.51 -12.55 -8.80
C ILE A 24 1.41 -13.73 -9.77
N SER A 25 2.54 -14.36 -10.11
CA SER A 25 2.65 -15.30 -11.22
C SER A 25 2.19 -16.72 -10.89
N HIS A 26 2.22 -17.11 -9.62
CA HIS A 26 1.91 -18.47 -9.17
C HIS A 26 0.68 -18.48 -8.24
N PRO A 27 -0.53 -18.19 -8.74
CA PRO A 27 -1.74 -18.11 -7.91
C PRO A 27 -2.05 -19.42 -7.17
N SER A 28 -1.72 -20.56 -7.77
CA SER A 28 -1.95 -21.89 -7.18
C SER A 28 -1.06 -22.21 -5.99
N THR A 29 0.04 -21.48 -5.77
CA THR A 29 0.96 -21.73 -4.64
C THR A 29 0.70 -20.80 -3.46
N ARG A 30 -0.28 -19.89 -3.57
CA ARG A 30 -0.64 -18.97 -2.50
C ARG A 30 -1.24 -19.74 -1.32
N GLN A 31 -0.71 -19.47 -0.13
CA GLN A 31 -1.25 -20.02 1.12
C GLN A 31 -2.13 -19.02 1.87
N GLN A 32 -2.06 -17.74 1.51
CA GLN A 32 -2.77 -16.62 2.13
C GLN A 32 -3.15 -15.60 1.05
N ASP A 33 -4.23 -14.87 1.27
CA ASP A 33 -4.66 -13.80 0.36
C ASP A 33 -3.88 -12.50 0.59
N ILE A 34 -3.36 -12.26 1.80
CA ILE A 34 -2.55 -11.09 2.11
C ILE A 34 -1.07 -11.44 1.87
N PHE A 35 -0.39 -10.61 1.07
CA PHE A 35 1.03 -10.75 0.81
C PHE A 35 1.87 -9.91 1.76
N ALA A 36 1.53 -8.63 1.94
CA ALA A 36 2.25 -7.70 2.80
C ALA A 36 1.30 -6.63 3.34
N GLU A 37 1.52 -6.20 4.58
CA GLU A 37 0.75 -5.14 5.21
C GLU A 37 1.66 -4.22 6.02
N GLN A 38 1.33 -2.93 6.06
CA GLN A 38 1.98 -1.96 6.92
C GLN A 38 1.01 -0.84 7.31
N ASN A 39 1.06 -0.48 8.59
CA ASN A 39 0.23 0.57 9.15
C ASN A 39 1.09 1.78 9.52
N PHE A 40 0.60 2.96 9.17
CA PHE A 40 1.25 4.24 9.41
C PHE A 40 0.32 5.14 10.22
N PRO A 41 0.60 5.38 11.50
CA PRO A 41 -0.15 6.37 12.28
C PRO A 41 0.06 7.77 11.68
N VAL A 42 -1.04 8.42 11.32
CA VAL A 42 -1.02 9.81 10.82
C VAL A 42 -1.22 10.79 11.97
N ASP A 43 -2.16 10.49 12.85
CA ASP A 43 -2.41 11.19 14.11
C ASP A 43 -2.97 10.20 15.16
N SER A 44 -3.57 10.71 16.25
CA SER A 44 -4.08 9.86 17.34
C SER A 44 -5.30 9.02 16.98
N HIS A 45 -5.99 9.33 15.88
CA HIS A 45 -7.22 8.65 15.46
C HIS A 45 -7.13 8.10 14.04
N HIS A 46 -6.24 8.62 13.20
CA HIS A 46 -6.14 8.23 11.80
C HIS A 46 -4.90 7.43 11.49
N HIS A 47 -5.09 6.32 10.78
CA HIS A 47 -4.02 5.45 10.29
C HIS A 47 -4.14 5.31 8.77
N LEU A 48 -2.99 5.32 8.08
CA LEU A 48 -2.89 4.83 6.72
C LEU A 48 -2.47 3.37 6.73
N HIS A 49 -3.27 2.52 6.09
CA HIS A 49 -3.02 1.10 5.95
C HIS A 49 -2.63 0.79 4.50
N TRP A 50 -1.37 0.43 4.31
CA TRP A 50 -0.85 -0.07 3.05
C TRP A 50 -0.91 -1.61 3.04
N LEU A 51 -1.54 -2.20 2.04
CA LEU A 51 -1.82 -3.63 1.96
C LEU A 51 -1.65 -4.12 0.53
N ILE A 52 -0.88 -5.17 0.32
CA ILE A 52 -0.88 -5.94 -0.92
C ILE A 52 -1.59 -7.26 -0.64
N LYS A 53 -2.61 -7.56 -1.43
CA LYS A 53 -3.40 -8.79 -1.31
C LYS A 53 -3.85 -9.30 -2.67
N HIS A 54 -4.35 -10.52 -2.71
CA HIS A 54 -5.10 -11.05 -3.84
C HIS A 54 -6.59 -10.74 -3.68
N ASP A 55 -7.18 -10.25 -4.75
CA ASP A 55 -8.61 -10.11 -4.98
C ASP A 55 -9.06 -11.12 -6.06
N LEU A 56 -10.20 -11.76 -5.84
CA LEU A 56 -10.72 -12.83 -6.72
C LEU A 56 -11.02 -12.34 -8.14
N PHE A 57 -11.31 -11.06 -8.33
CA PHE A 57 -11.69 -10.48 -9.62
C PHE A 57 -10.55 -9.70 -10.26
N GLU A 58 -9.73 -9.03 -9.45
CA GLU A 58 -8.72 -8.08 -9.94
C GLU A 58 -7.30 -8.64 -9.92
N GLY A 59 -7.10 -9.84 -9.36
CA GLY A 59 -5.78 -10.43 -9.21
C GLY A 59 -5.05 -9.84 -8.00
N VAL A 60 -3.77 -9.52 -8.10
CA VAL A 60 -3.05 -8.91 -6.97
C VAL A 60 -3.27 -7.41 -6.98
N VAL A 61 -3.64 -6.84 -5.83
CA VAL A 61 -3.98 -5.43 -5.66
C VAL A 61 -3.24 -4.83 -4.47
N LEU A 62 -2.85 -3.57 -4.62
CA LEU A 62 -2.32 -2.71 -3.56
C LEU A 62 -3.42 -1.75 -3.13
N HIS A 63 -3.68 -1.69 -1.82
CA HIS A 63 -4.57 -0.73 -1.19
C HIS A 63 -3.75 0.20 -0.32
N LEU A 64 -4.02 1.50 -0.41
CA LEU A 64 -3.62 2.49 0.58
C LEU A 64 -4.88 3.11 1.15
N THR A 65 -5.19 2.83 2.41
CA THR A 65 -6.49 3.14 3.01
C THR A 65 -6.32 4.01 4.25
N LEU A 66 -7.01 5.16 4.28
CA LEU A 66 -7.13 5.97 5.49
C LEU A 66 -8.28 5.44 6.35
N LEU A 67 -7.94 5.05 7.57
CA LEU A 67 -8.86 4.50 8.57
C LEU A 67 -8.95 5.46 9.76
N ASP A 68 -10.17 5.62 10.28
CA ASP A 68 -10.41 6.09 11.64
C ASP A 68 -10.38 4.88 12.59
N THR A 69 -9.40 4.84 13.49
CA THR A 69 -9.19 3.72 14.42
C THR A 69 -10.07 3.81 15.66
N GLU A 70 -10.64 4.98 15.97
CA GLU A 70 -11.59 5.14 17.07
C GLU A 70 -12.98 4.68 16.64
N ALA A 71 -13.43 5.11 15.45
CA ALA A 71 -14.71 4.73 14.88
C ALA A 71 -14.67 3.39 14.12
N TYR A 72 -13.49 2.79 13.92
CA TYR A 72 -13.26 1.60 13.09
C TYR A 72 -13.84 1.75 11.67
N GLN A 73 -13.60 2.91 11.05
CA GLN A 73 -14.25 3.29 9.79
C GLN A 73 -13.25 3.55 8.67
N PHE A 74 -13.58 3.08 7.47
CA PHE A 74 -12.95 3.54 6.23
C PHE A 74 -13.32 5.00 5.93
N LEU A 75 -12.31 5.84 5.70
CA LEU A 75 -12.51 7.25 5.36
C LEU A 75 -12.28 7.54 3.88
N ALA A 76 -11.16 7.06 3.35
CA ALA A 76 -10.76 7.23 1.96
C ALA A 76 -9.71 6.17 1.60
N GLY A 77 -9.48 5.94 0.32
CA GLY A 77 -8.45 5.01 -0.10
C GLY A 77 -8.10 5.12 -1.57
N TYR A 78 -6.99 4.50 -1.90
CA TYR A 78 -6.45 4.31 -3.24
C TYR A 78 -6.23 2.82 -3.46
N GLU A 79 -6.45 2.38 -4.70
CA GLU A 79 -6.26 1.00 -5.11
C GLU A 79 -5.51 0.94 -6.45
N ARG A 80 -4.64 -0.04 -6.59
CA ARG A 80 -3.90 -0.31 -7.83
C ARG A 80 -3.72 -1.81 -8.03
N ALA A 81 -4.20 -2.33 -9.15
CA ALA A 81 -3.87 -3.67 -9.60
C ALA A 81 -2.38 -3.77 -9.94
N LEU A 82 -1.75 -4.86 -9.52
CA LEU A 82 -0.35 -5.17 -9.73
C LEU A 82 -0.22 -6.29 -10.75
N ALA A 83 0.21 -5.94 -11.96
CA ALA A 83 0.53 -6.91 -13.00
C ALA A 83 1.97 -7.42 -12.89
N LYS A 84 2.85 -6.62 -12.27
CA LYS A 84 4.26 -6.93 -12.02
C LYS A 84 4.73 -6.26 -10.71
N PRO A 85 5.85 -6.70 -10.10
CA PRO A 85 6.30 -6.18 -8.81
C PRO A 85 6.54 -4.66 -8.79
N GLU A 86 7.02 -4.09 -9.89
CA GLU A 86 7.35 -2.66 -9.98
C GLU A 86 6.11 -1.76 -9.88
N ASP A 87 4.91 -2.30 -10.12
CA ASP A 87 3.66 -1.55 -9.99
C ASP A 87 3.39 -1.14 -8.53
N ALA A 88 4.02 -1.83 -7.56
CA ALA A 88 3.97 -1.50 -6.15
C ALA A 88 4.83 -0.28 -5.77
N LEU A 89 5.68 0.20 -6.69
CA LEU A 89 6.55 1.36 -6.48
C LEU A 89 5.88 2.66 -6.95
N GLY A 90 6.43 3.78 -6.48
CA GLY A 90 6.01 5.13 -6.86
C GLY A 90 5.10 5.78 -5.82
N ASP A 91 4.33 6.75 -6.30
CA ASP A 91 3.55 7.65 -5.47
C ASP A 91 2.10 7.18 -5.30
N PHE A 92 1.60 7.29 -4.08
CA PHE A 92 0.25 6.92 -3.70
C PHE A 92 -0.37 8.02 -2.84
N ASP A 93 -1.40 8.66 -3.37
CA ASP A 93 -2.08 9.77 -2.72
C ASP A 93 -3.50 9.37 -2.29
N VAL A 94 -3.84 9.66 -1.04
CA VAL A 94 -5.21 9.60 -0.51
C VAL A 94 -5.64 11.02 -0.17
N SER A 95 -6.87 11.40 -0.54
CA SER A 95 -7.44 12.70 -0.21
C SER A 95 -8.71 12.54 0.60
N TRP A 96 -8.81 13.26 1.71
CA TRP A 96 -9.98 13.23 2.59
C TRP A 96 -10.22 14.59 3.24
N GLN A 97 -11.44 15.10 3.16
CA GLN A 97 -11.85 16.40 3.71
C GLN A 97 -10.95 17.60 3.32
N GLY A 98 -10.40 17.57 2.11
CA GLY A 98 -9.51 18.63 1.60
C GLY A 98 -8.04 18.48 2.01
N GLU A 99 -7.72 17.51 2.86
CA GLU A 99 -6.37 17.14 3.22
C GLU A 99 -5.83 16.05 2.28
N LYS A 100 -4.52 16.09 2.00
CA LYS A 100 -3.82 15.10 1.19
C LYS A 100 -2.81 14.32 2.03
N TYR A 101 -2.72 13.03 1.77
CA TYR A 101 -1.84 12.09 2.45
C TYR A 101 -1.06 11.30 1.41
N HIS A 102 0.26 11.31 1.53
CA HIS A 102 1.16 10.81 0.50
C HIS A 102 2.05 9.68 1.01
N LEU A 103 2.10 8.56 0.29
CA LEU A 103 3.06 7.50 0.52
C LEU A 103 3.93 7.33 -0.73
N HIS A 104 5.24 7.53 -0.58
CA HIS A 104 6.22 7.26 -1.61
C HIS A 104 6.85 5.88 -1.38
N VAL A 105 6.62 4.93 -2.28
CA VAL A 105 7.16 3.57 -2.16
C VAL A 105 8.37 3.41 -3.08
N VAL A 106 9.52 3.07 -2.50
CA VAL A 106 10.79 2.87 -3.21
C VAL A 106 11.37 1.50 -2.94
N SER A 107 12.19 1.01 -3.87
CA SER A 107 12.96 -0.20 -3.63
C SER A 107 14.31 0.11 -3.00
N SER A 108 14.81 -0.78 -2.15
CA SER A 108 16.16 -0.72 -1.58
C SER A 108 17.28 -1.05 -2.59
N THR A 109 17.03 -1.06 -3.90
CA THR A 109 18.03 -1.45 -4.90
C THR A 109 19.20 -0.47 -4.95
N LEU A 110 20.28 -0.88 -4.27
CA LEU A 110 21.72 -0.59 -4.46
C LEU A 110 22.06 0.82 -4.95
N SER A 111 22.33 1.72 -3.99
CA SER A 111 23.43 2.69 -4.16
C SER A 111 24.78 1.98 -4.32
#